data_AF-A0A9P9JAS7-F1
#
_entry.id   AF-A0A9P9JAS7-F1
#
_cell.length_a   1.000
_cell.length_b   1.000
_cell.length_c   1.000
_cell.angle_alpha   90.00
_cell.angle_beta   90.00
_cell.angle_gamma   90.00
#
_symmetry.space_group_name_H-M   'P 1'
#
loop_
_entity.id
_entity.type
_entity.pdbx_description
1 polymer ?
#
loop_
_entity_poly.entity_id
_entity_poly.type
_entity_poly.pdbx_seq_one_letter_code
_entity_poly.pdbx_strand_id
1 'polypeptide(L)'
;MQTLDLPKITDNLLELAVKLEAFAKVIIDGESLAVHAGHPADKQPMRDRVAIAGLTMTPQEVTQYEAWVSGCTVPPIHWKTGRKRSPSLVAKAHYELRAQAMNVIWECNQATPENVVWLTTKKAHMMPLITAIVKIAKARKDLVASVAELDAAELQFTREALATTTKGLTKTGLLSAGYPTGSPTPGTSSGPVSRL
;
A
#
# COMPACT_ATOMS: atom_id res chain seq x y z
N MET A 1 -6.07 13.75 -20.66
CA MET A 1 -6.85 13.05 -19.62
C MET A 1 -7.97 13.98 -19.21
N GLN A 2 -9.22 13.51 -19.26
CA GLN A 2 -10.38 14.30 -18.85
C GLN A 2 -10.69 13.91 -17.40
N THR A 3 -10.62 14.87 -16.48
CA THR A 3 -10.95 14.67 -15.06
C THR A 3 -12.46 14.52 -14.89
N LEU A 4 -12.87 13.50 -14.15
CA LEU A 4 -14.27 13.21 -13.85
C LEU A 4 -14.69 14.00 -12.61
N ASP A 5 -15.61 14.94 -12.80
CA ASP A 5 -16.11 15.79 -11.72
C ASP A 5 -17.07 15.02 -10.80
N LEU A 6 -16.90 15.20 -9.49
CA LEU A 6 -17.86 14.71 -8.50
C LEU A 6 -19.27 15.31 -8.74
N PRO A 7 -20.34 14.53 -8.51
CA PRO A 7 -21.68 15.08 -8.42
C PRO A 7 -21.73 16.13 -7.32
N LYS A 8 -22.41 17.24 -7.59
CA LYS A 8 -22.64 18.32 -6.64
C LYS A 8 -24.12 18.31 -6.26
N ILE A 9 -24.41 18.76 -5.05
CA ILE A 9 -25.80 18.82 -4.55
C ILE A 9 -26.69 19.82 -5.33
N THR A 10 -26.05 20.71 -6.09
CA THR A 10 -26.69 21.70 -6.96
C THR A 10 -26.91 21.19 -8.38
N ASP A 11 -26.37 20.02 -8.73
CA ASP A 11 -26.56 19.44 -10.06
C ASP A 11 -28.05 19.15 -10.27
N ASN A 12 -28.55 19.49 -11.46
CA ASN A 12 -29.88 19.06 -11.86
C ASN A 12 -29.89 17.58 -12.26
N LEU A 13 -31.08 17.00 -12.44
CA LEU A 13 -31.22 15.56 -12.71
C LEU A 13 -30.46 15.11 -13.98
N LEU A 14 -30.42 15.95 -15.01
CA LEU A 14 -29.73 15.66 -16.27
C LEU A 14 -28.20 15.68 -16.07
N GLU A 15 -27.68 16.67 -15.33
CA GLU A 15 -26.26 16.77 -14.98
C GLU A 15 -25.80 15.60 -14.12
N LEU A 16 -26.63 15.19 -13.16
CA LEU A 16 -26.38 14.03 -12.30
C LEU A 16 -26.34 12.73 -13.12
N ALA A 17 -27.29 12.55 -14.05
CA ALA A 17 -27.33 11.38 -14.91
C ALA A 17 -26.08 11.27 -15.81
N VAL A 18 -25.65 12.37 -16.42
CA VAL A 18 -24.44 12.41 -17.27
C VAL A 18 -23.18 12.07 -16.46
N LYS A 19 -23.05 12.59 -15.24
CA LYS A 19 -21.90 12.27 -14.36
C LYS A 19 -21.88 10.82 -13.92
N LEU A 20 -23.04 10.25 -13.55
CA LEU A 20 -23.15 8.85 -13.17
C LEU A 20 -22.91 7.90 -14.35
N GLU A 21 -23.34 8.28 -15.57
CA GLU A 21 -23.04 7.53 -16.79
C GLU A 21 -21.54 7.53 -17.11
N ALA A 22 -20.87 8.67 -16.91
CA ALA A 22 -19.43 8.76 -17.04
C ALA A 22 -18.68 7.90 -16.01
N PHE A 23 -19.18 7.80 -14.76
CA PHE A 23 -18.64 6.86 -13.77
C PHE A 23 -18.87 5.40 -14.17
N ALA A 24 -20.08 5.06 -14.61
CA ALA A 24 -20.40 3.71 -15.06
C ALA A 24 -19.50 3.27 -16.21
N LYS A 25 -19.21 4.17 -17.15
CA LYS A 25 -18.30 3.90 -18.27
C LYS A 25 -16.88 3.55 -17.80
N VAL A 26 -16.32 4.31 -16.86
CA VAL A 26 -14.98 4.03 -16.30
C VAL A 26 -14.94 2.66 -15.62
N ILE A 27 -15.99 2.30 -14.87
CA ILE A 27 -16.10 0.97 -14.23
C ILE A 27 -16.19 -0.14 -15.27
N ILE A 28 -17.01 0.03 -16.32
CA ILE A 28 -17.20 -0.96 -17.38
C ILE A 28 -15.89 -1.20 -18.16
N ASP A 29 -15.11 -0.14 -18.38
CA ASP A 29 -13.81 -0.21 -19.05
C ASP A 29 -12.72 -0.83 -18.14
N GLY A 30 -13.07 -1.21 -16.90
CA GLY A 30 -12.17 -1.85 -15.94
C GLY A 30 -11.14 -0.90 -15.35
N GLU A 31 -11.40 0.41 -15.40
CA GLU A 31 -10.49 1.44 -14.93
C GLU A 31 -10.90 1.96 -13.55
N SER A 32 -9.93 2.41 -12.75
CA SER A 32 -10.21 2.95 -11.41
C SER A 32 -10.81 4.35 -11.49
N LEU A 33 -11.88 4.58 -10.73
CA LEU A 33 -12.55 5.88 -10.62
C LEU A 33 -11.66 6.92 -9.92
N ALA A 34 -10.85 6.51 -8.95
CA ALA A 34 -9.97 7.40 -8.19
C ALA A 34 -8.93 8.06 -9.11
N VAL A 35 -8.37 7.31 -10.06
CA VAL A 35 -7.45 7.82 -11.11
C VAL A 35 -8.10 8.94 -11.92
N HIS A 36 -9.33 8.70 -12.35
CA HIS A 36 -10.06 9.64 -13.21
C HIS A 36 -10.59 10.85 -12.44
N ALA A 37 -10.76 10.74 -11.13
CA ALA A 37 -11.10 11.81 -10.20
C ALA A 37 -9.89 12.66 -9.75
N GLY A 38 -8.71 12.44 -10.34
CA GLY A 38 -7.50 13.21 -10.04
C GLY A 38 -6.72 12.74 -8.82
N HIS A 39 -7.00 11.55 -8.28
CA HIS A 39 -6.08 10.91 -7.33
C HIS A 39 -4.94 10.26 -8.14
N PRO A 40 -3.66 10.53 -7.80
CA PRO A 40 -2.55 9.93 -8.51
C PRO A 40 -2.51 8.42 -8.19
N ALA A 41 -3.01 7.59 -9.10
CA ALA A 41 -2.72 6.15 -9.07
C ALA A 41 -1.76 5.83 -10.20
N ASP A 42 -0.53 5.46 -9.83
CA ASP A 42 0.44 4.96 -10.78
C ASP A 42 0.02 3.56 -11.25
N LYS A 43 -0.39 3.48 -12.53
CA LYS A 43 -0.56 2.22 -13.28
C LYS A 43 0.82 1.61 -13.58
N GLN A 44 1.63 1.21 -12.59
CA GLN A 44 2.90 0.54 -12.87
C GLN A 44 2.87 -0.98 -12.61
N PRO A 45 2.87 -1.81 -13.68
CA PRO A 45 2.87 -3.26 -13.55
C PRO A 45 4.17 -3.78 -12.93
N MET A 46 4.10 -4.98 -12.37
CA MET A 46 5.17 -5.69 -11.63
C MET A 46 6.56 -5.73 -12.28
N ARG A 47 6.66 -5.50 -13.60
CA ARG A 47 7.91 -5.40 -14.38
C ARG A 47 8.69 -4.11 -14.10
N ASP A 48 8.03 -3.04 -13.66
CA ASP A 48 8.68 -1.78 -13.28
C ASP A 48 9.30 -1.81 -11.88
N ARG A 49 9.12 -2.87 -11.08
CA ARG A 49 9.56 -2.89 -9.67
C ARG A 49 11.08 -2.96 -9.51
N VAL A 50 11.76 -3.67 -10.40
CA VAL A 50 13.23 -3.64 -10.50
C VAL A 50 13.69 -2.34 -11.15
N ALA A 51 12.91 -1.77 -12.07
CA ALA A 51 13.22 -0.49 -12.71
C ALA A 51 13.14 0.69 -11.72
N ILE A 52 12.07 0.80 -10.93
CA ILE A 52 11.87 1.82 -9.88
C ILE A 52 12.91 1.67 -8.78
N ALA A 53 13.16 0.43 -8.31
CA ALA A 53 14.25 0.20 -7.36
C ALA A 53 15.61 0.55 -8.00
N GLY A 54 15.80 0.21 -9.27
CA GLY A 54 16.95 0.52 -10.11
C GLY A 54 17.24 2.02 -10.21
N LEU A 55 16.22 2.88 -10.25
CA LEU A 55 16.39 4.35 -10.22
C LEU A 55 17.09 4.84 -8.95
N THR A 56 16.90 4.12 -7.84
CA THR A 56 17.55 4.44 -6.55
C THR A 56 18.82 3.63 -6.31
N MET A 57 19.14 2.67 -7.17
CA MET A 57 20.31 1.81 -7.04
C MET A 57 21.55 2.44 -7.66
N THR A 58 22.70 2.12 -7.08
CA THR A 58 23.98 2.42 -7.73
C THR A 58 24.25 1.40 -8.85
N PRO A 59 25.09 1.72 -9.85
CA PRO A 59 25.45 0.76 -10.89
C PRO A 59 25.98 -0.57 -10.34
N GLN A 60 26.77 -0.51 -9.25
CA GLN A 60 27.31 -1.70 -8.60
C GLN A 60 26.24 -2.57 -7.93
N GLU A 61 25.19 -1.95 -7.37
CA GLU A 61 24.05 -2.67 -6.79
C GLU A 61 23.26 -3.40 -7.88
N VAL A 62 23.01 -2.73 -9.01
CA VAL A 62 22.30 -3.31 -10.17
C VAL A 62 23.08 -4.50 -10.72
N THR A 63 24.37 -4.33 -11.04
CA THR A 63 25.20 -5.39 -11.62
C THR A 63 25.28 -6.62 -10.71
N GLN A 64 25.44 -6.44 -9.39
CA GLN A 64 25.49 -7.59 -8.48
C GLN A 64 24.14 -8.29 -8.34
N TYR A 65 23.04 -7.53 -8.35
CA TYR A 65 21.70 -8.11 -8.31
C TYR A 65 21.41 -8.91 -9.59
N GLU A 66 21.70 -8.36 -10.76
CA GLU A 66 21.53 -9.06 -12.05
C GLU A 66 22.38 -10.32 -12.13
N ALA A 67 23.64 -10.26 -11.67
CA ALA A 67 24.51 -11.42 -11.60
C ALA A 67 23.93 -12.51 -10.68
N TRP A 68 23.43 -12.13 -9.50
CA TRP A 68 22.81 -13.06 -8.56
C TRP A 68 21.54 -13.70 -9.15
N VAL A 69 20.65 -12.91 -9.76
CA VAL A 69 19.44 -13.42 -10.44
C VAL A 69 19.77 -14.34 -11.61
N SER A 70 20.89 -14.09 -12.30
CA SER A 70 21.38 -14.94 -13.39
C SER A 70 22.03 -16.26 -12.91
N GLY A 71 22.01 -16.53 -11.60
CA GLY A 71 22.52 -17.76 -11.00
C GLY A 71 23.97 -17.70 -10.53
N CYS A 72 24.58 -16.51 -10.43
CA CYS A 72 25.93 -16.37 -9.88
C CYS A 72 25.96 -16.84 -8.42
N THR A 73 26.88 -17.77 -8.13
CA THR A 73 26.97 -18.37 -6.80
C THR A 73 27.54 -17.38 -5.79
N VAL A 74 26.79 -17.15 -4.71
CA VAL A 74 27.23 -16.32 -3.59
C VAL A 74 28.15 -17.11 -2.65
N PRO A 75 29.25 -16.52 -2.13
CA PRO A 75 30.13 -17.21 -1.20
C PRO A 75 29.38 -17.68 0.05
N PRO A 76 29.61 -18.90 0.55
CA PRO A 76 28.92 -19.39 1.73
C PRO A 76 29.30 -18.58 2.99
N ILE A 77 28.33 -18.46 3.91
CA ILE A 77 28.52 -17.82 5.21
C ILE A 77 28.35 -18.87 6.32
N HIS A 78 29.35 -18.93 7.20
CA HIS A 78 29.24 -19.69 8.43
C HIS A 78 28.50 -18.87 9.50
N TRP A 79 27.19 -19.03 9.61
CA TRP A 79 26.31 -18.17 10.44
C TRP A 79 26.68 -18.11 11.93
N LYS A 80 27.29 -19.18 12.47
CA LYS A 80 27.72 -19.24 13.88
C LYS A 80 29.02 -18.49 14.14
N THR A 81 29.99 -18.58 13.23
CA THR A 81 31.33 -17.99 13.41
C THR A 81 31.44 -16.60 12.78
N GLY A 82 30.62 -16.32 11.77
CA GLY A 82 30.56 -15.04 11.07
C GLY A 82 29.73 -14.00 11.81
N ARG A 83 30.03 -13.72 13.08
CA ARG A 83 29.31 -12.77 13.92
C ARG A 83 30.25 -11.71 14.49
N LYS A 84 29.75 -10.49 14.61
CA LYS A 84 30.43 -9.39 15.30
C LYS A 84 29.39 -8.57 16.05
N ARG A 85 29.72 -8.18 17.28
CA ARG A 85 28.81 -7.39 18.12
C ARG A 85 28.39 -6.11 17.40
N SER A 86 27.08 -5.83 17.37
CA SER A 86 26.57 -4.59 16.80
C SER A 86 27.12 -3.39 17.58
N PRO A 87 27.65 -2.36 16.91
CA PRO A 87 28.21 -1.19 17.57
C PRO A 87 27.14 -0.26 18.17
N SER A 88 25.86 -0.41 17.79
CA SER A 88 24.82 0.55 18.18
C SER A 88 23.41 -0.05 18.22
N LEU A 89 22.62 0.37 19.21
CA LEU A 89 21.18 0.11 19.31
C LEU A 89 20.37 0.99 18.34
N VAL A 90 20.86 2.18 18.00
CA VAL A 90 20.18 3.13 17.09
C VAL A 90 20.14 2.59 15.65
N ALA A 91 21.17 1.84 15.25
CA ALA A 91 21.24 1.24 13.92
C ALA A 91 20.58 -0.16 13.82
N LYS A 92 19.90 -0.63 14.88
CA LYS A 92 19.41 -2.00 14.98
C LYS A 92 18.42 -2.34 13.86
N ALA A 93 17.43 -1.49 13.62
CA ALA A 93 16.42 -1.70 12.57
C ALA A 93 17.05 -1.80 11.17
N HIS A 94 18.09 -1.00 10.90
CA HIS A 94 18.83 -1.04 9.64
C HIS A 94 19.59 -2.35 9.45
N TYR A 95 20.23 -2.87 10.51
CA TYR A 95 20.89 -4.17 10.47
C TYR A 95 19.91 -5.34 10.40
N GLU A 96 18.72 -5.22 11.00
CA GLU A 96 17.66 -6.22 10.89
C GLU A 96 17.15 -6.35 9.45
N LEU A 97 16.88 -5.24 8.76
CA LEU A 97 16.50 -5.26 7.35
C LEU A 97 17.57 -5.93 6.47
N ARG A 98 18.84 -5.64 6.74
CA ARG A 98 19.96 -6.26 6.02
C ARG A 98 20.10 -7.75 6.34
N ALA A 99 19.84 -8.17 7.58
CA ALA A 99 19.82 -9.58 7.95
C ALA A 99 18.69 -10.32 7.22
N GLN A 100 17.51 -9.71 7.10
CA GLN A 100 16.43 -10.26 6.29
C GLN A 100 16.82 -10.38 4.80
N ALA A 101 17.51 -9.38 4.25
CA ALA A 101 18.03 -9.49 2.89
C ALA A 101 19.08 -10.61 2.74
N MET A 102 19.94 -10.84 3.73
CA MET A 102 20.86 -11.98 3.74
C MET A 102 20.11 -13.33 3.77
N ASN A 103 19.03 -13.43 4.54
CA ASN A 103 18.18 -14.63 4.53
C ASN A 103 17.60 -14.93 3.13
N VAL A 104 17.29 -13.90 2.33
CA VAL A 104 16.86 -14.07 0.94
C VAL A 104 18.00 -14.54 0.04
N ILE A 105 19.18 -13.92 0.13
CA ILE A 105 20.34 -14.24 -0.73
C ILE A 105 20.81 -15.68 -0.53
N TRP A 106 20.84 -16.14 0.72
CA TRP A 106 21.36 -17.45 1.10
C TRP A 106 20.26 -18.47 1.42
N GLU A 107 19.00 -18.15 1.10
CA GLU A 107 17.84 -19.02 1.30
C GLU A 107 17.80 -19.65 2.71
N CYS A 108 18.01 -18.84 3.74
CA CYS A 108 18.10 -19.28 5.12
C CYS A 108 17.26 -18.40 6.06
N ASN A 109 17.18 -18.76 7.33
CA ASN A 109 16.49 -17.99 8.37
C ASN A 109 17.41 -17.68 9.57
N GLN A 110 18.72 -17.76 9.37
CA GLN A 110 19.72 -17.74 10.44
C GLN A 110 20.50 -16.43 10.52
N ALA A 111 20.37 -15.54 9.53
CA ALA A 111 21.08 -14.27 9.52
C ALA A 111 20.55 -13.36 10.63
N THR A 112 21.48 -12.83 11.42
CA THR A 112 21.21 -11.87 12.49
C THR A 112 21.88 -10.53 12.19
N PRO A 113 21.51 -9.43 12.88
CA PRO A 113 22.22 -8.16 12.79
C PRO A 113 23.75 -8.28 12.99
N GLU A 114 24.20 -9.19 13.86
CA GLU A 114 25.62 -9.44 14.10
C GLU A 114 26.33 -10.05 12.90
N ASN A 115 25.62 -10.86 12.10
CA ASN A 115 26.15 -11.40 10.85
C ASN A 115 26.36 -10.28 9.82
N VAL A 116 25.46 -9.29 9.78
CA VAL A 116 25.62 -8.12 8.91
C VAL A 116 26.84 -7.31 9.30
N VAL A 117 27.05 -7.05 10.58
CA VAL A 117 28.23 -6.31 11.07
C VAL A 117 29.54 -7.07 10.80
N TRP A 118 29.52 -8.39 10.91
CA TRP A 118 30.67 -9.20 10.50
C TRP A 118 30.91 -9.09 8.99
N LEU A 119 29.86 -9.19 8.18
CA LEU A 119 29.94 -9.14 6.73
C LEU A 119 30.49 -7.81 6.22
N THR A 120 30.05 -6.68 6.78
CA THR A 120 30.59 -5.36 6.40
C THR A 120 32.10 -5.27 6.62
N THR A 121 32.65 -6.02 7.58
CA THR A 121 34.10 -6.02 7.86
C THR A 121 34.89 -7.07 7.11
N LYS A 122 34.30 -8.23 6.80
CA LYS A 122 35.02 -9.38 6.19
C LYS A 122 34.70 -9.60 4.72
N LYS A 123 33.55 -9.15 4.26
CA LYS A 123 33.03 -9.34 2.89
C LYS A 123 32.29 -8.08 2.42
N ALA A 124 32.92 -6.92 2.59
CA ALA A 124 32.33 -5.63 2.24
C ALA A 124 31.82 -5.54 0.78
N HIS A 125 32.46 -6.28 -0.14
CA HIS A 125 32.06 -6.37 -1.54
C HIS A 125 30.65 -6.96 -1.76
N MET A 126 30.06 -7.62 -0.77
CA MET A 126 28.68 -8.17 -0.82
C MET A 126 27.61 -7.15 -0.41
N MET A 127 28.02 -6.00 0.16
CA MET A 127 27.09 -4.98 0.63
C MET A 127 26.21 -4.35 -0.46
N PRO A 128 26.69 -4.16 -1.71
CA PRO A 128 25.83 -3.70 -2.80
C PRO A 128 24.67 -4.66 -3.06
N LEU A 129 24.91 -5.97 -3.20
CA LEU A 129 23.84 -6.96 -3.38
C LEU A 129 22.80 -6.92 -2.25
N ILE A 130 23.25 -6.88 -1.00
CA ILE A 130 22.35 -6.79 0.17
C ILE A 130 21.53 -5.50 0.12
N THR A 131 22.16 -4.40 -0.25
CA THR A 131 21.49 -3.10 -0.33
C THR A 131 20.46 -3.07 -1.47
N ALA A 132 20.77 -3.68 -2.62
CA ALA A 132 19.83 -3.85 -3.72
C ALA A 132 18.57 -4.60 -3.27
N ILE A 133 18.72 -5.73 -2.57
CA ILE A 133 17.57 -6.52 -2.08
C ILE A 133 16.76 -5.75 -1.04
N VAL A 134 17.40 -5.00 -0.14
CA VAL A 134 16.68 -4.12 0.79
C VAL A 134 15.87 -3.05 0.05
N LYS A 135 16.43 -2.42 -0.99
CA LYS A 135 15.73 -1.42 -1.80
C LYS A 135 14.52 -2.02 -2.53
N ILE A 136 14.66 -3.22 -3.09
CA ILE A 136 13.55 -3.94 -3.72
C ILE A 136 12.45 -4.26 -2.70
N ALA A 137 12.83 -4.73 -1.51
CA ALA A 137 11.87 -5.03 -0.45
C ALA A 137 11.09 -3.80 0.01
N LYS A 138 11.77 -2.64 0.13
CA LYS A 138 11.14 -1.36 0.45
C LYS A 138 10.19 -0.89 -0.66
N ALA A 139 10.65 -0.88 -1.92
CA ALA A 139 9.81 -0.50 -3.06
C ALA A 139 8.55 -1.37 -3.17
N ARG A 140 8.63 -2.67 -2.84
CA ARG A 140 7.46 -3.54 -2.75
C ARG A 140 6.50 -3.13 -1.63
N LYS A 141 7.02 -2.79 -0.46
CA LYS A 141 6.20 -2.39 0.69
C LYS A 141 5.48 -1.06 0.44
N ASP A 142 6.18 -0.09 -0.13
CA ASP A 142 5.61 1.23 -0.43
C ASP A 142 4.50 1.12 -1.49
N LEU A 143 4.64 0.22 -2.46
CA LEU A 143 3.58 -0.07 -3.43
C LEU A 143 2.34 -0.70 -2.78
N VAL A 144 2.51 -1.67 -1.87
CA VAL A 144 1.38 -2.28 -1.17
C VAL A 144 0.62 -1.24 -0.34
N ALA A 145 1.34 -0.31 0.30
CA ALA A 145 0.73 0.81 1.00
C ALA A 145 -0.04 1.71 0.03
N SER A 146 0.56 2.07 -1.12
CA SER A 146 -0.09 2.90 -2.14
C SER A 146 -1.34 2.24 -2.73
N VAL A 147 -1.32 0.94 -3.04
CA VAL A 147 -2.50 0.22 -3.53
C VAL A 147 -3.62 0.21 -2.48
N ALA A 148 -3.29 -0.01 -1.21
CA ALA A 148 -4.27 0.04 -0.13
C ALA A 148 -4.86 1.45 0.06
N GLU A 149 -4.05 2.50 -0.08
CA GLU A 149 -4.51 3.89 -0.07
C GLU A 149 -5.43 4.20 -1.26
N LEU A 150 -5.14 3.64 -2.43
CA LEU A 150 -5.98 3.78 -3.63
C LEU A 150 -7.32 3.07 -3.47
N ASP A 151 -7.34 1.84 -2.97
CA ASP A 151 -8.59 1.11 -2.68
C ASP A 151 -9.45 1.88 -1.65
N ALA A 152 -8.81 2.48 -0.63
CA ALA A 152 -9.49 3.31 0.35
C ALA A 152 -10.05 4.60 -0.28
N ALA A 153 -9.30 5.26 -1.15
CA ALA A 153 -9.74 6.45 -1.88
C ALA A 153 -10.90 6.13 -2.83
N GLU A 154 -10.86 5.00 -3.53
CA GLU A 154 -11.92 4.54 -4.43
C GLU A 154 -13.21 4.24 -3.65
N LEU A 155 -13.11 3.60 -2.48
CA LEU A 155 -14.23 3.40 -1.57
C LEU A 155 -14.78 4.73 -1.01
N GLN A 156 -13.93 5.71 -0.72
CA GLN A 156 -14.38 7.01 -0.25
C GLN A 156 -15.10 7.78 -1.36
N PHE A 157 -14.52 7.79 -2.56
CA PHE A 157 -15.09 8.47 -3.72
C PHE A 157 -16.48 7.93 -4.06
N THR A 158 -16.64 6.61 -4.10
CA THR A 158 -17.94 5.96 -4.37
C THR A 158 -18.98 6.29 -3.29
N ARG A 159 -18.58 6.34 -2.02
CA ARG A 159 -19.45 6.74 -0.91
C ARG A 159 -19.90 8.21 -1.01
N GLU A 160 -18.98 9.12 -1.35
CA GLU A 160 -19.28 10.54 -1.50
C GLU A 160 -20.21 10.82 -2.69
N ALA A 161 -19.95 10.16 -3.83
CA ALA A 161 -20.81 10.21 -5.00
C ALA A 161 -22.23 9.69 -4.67
N LEU A 162 -22.33 8.55 -3.98
CA LEU A 162 -23.62 7.98 -3.57
C LEU A 162 -24.36 8.88 -2.58
N ALA A 163 -23.67 9.39 -1.56
CA ALA A 163 -24.27 10.28 -0.56
C ALA A 163 -24.80 11.57 -1.19
N THR A 164 -24.06 12.14 -2.13
CA THR A 164 -24.46 13.38 -2.82
C THR A 164 -25.61 13.14 -3.79
N THR A 165 -25.57 12.05 -4.54
CA THR A 165 -26.66 11.61 -5.43
C THR A 165 -27.95 11.39 -4.63
N THR A 166 -27.87 10.69 -3.50
CA THR A 166 -29.03 10.41 -2.64
C THR A 166 -29.63 11.70 -2.10
N LYS A 167 -28.79 12.65 -1.64
CA LYS A 167 -29.25 13.96 -1.17
C LYS A 167 -29.91 14.78 -2.28
N GLY A 168 -29.32 14.80 -3.47
CA GLY A 168 -29.89 15.47 -4.64
C GLY A 168 -31.27 14.91 -5.02
N LEU A 169 -31.40 13.59 -5.06
CA LEU A 169 -32.65 12.88 -5.36
C LEU A 169 -33.74 13.05 -4.28
N THR A 170 -33.35 13.14 -3.00
CA THR A 170 -34.31 13.48 -1.93
C THR A 170 -34.81 14.92 -2.06
N LYS A 171 -33.96 15.86 -2.47
CA LYS A 171 -34.33 17.27 -2.68
C LYS A 171 -35.28 17.45 -3.87
N THR A 172 -35.14 16.63 -4.91
CA THR A 172 -36.05 16.64 -6.07
C THR A 172 -37.34 15.85 -5.85
N GLY A 173 -37.54 15.25 -4.66
CA GLY A 173 -38.73 14.48 -4.31
C GLY A 173 -38.81 13.08 -4.95
N LEU A 174 -37.74 12.64 -5.61
CA LEU A 174 -37.65 11.33 -6.28
C LEU A 174 -37.25 10.20 -5.32
N LEU A 175 -36.69 10.53 -4.16
CA LEU A 175 -36.49 9.61 -3.04
C LEU A 175 -37.27 10.11 -1.82
N SER A 176 -38.22 9.30 -1.34
CA SER A 176 -38.86 9.52 -0.04
C SER A 176 -37.84 9.33 1.07
N ALA A 177 -37.77 10.28 2.02
CA ALA A 177 -36.92 10.22 3.21
C ALA A 177 -37.35 9.04 4.11
N GLY A 178 -36.81 7.85 3.83
CA GLY A 178 -37.22 6.64 4.51
C GLY A 178 -36.20 5.53 4.37
N TYR A 179 -35.01 5.72 4.94
CA TYR A 179 -34.20 4.59 5.41
C TYR A 179 -34.11 4.69 6.94
N PRO A 180 -34.47 3.63 7.68
CA PRO A 180 -34.38 3.64 9.13
C PRO A 180 -32.91 3.65 9.52
N THR A 181 -32.48 4.74 10.16
CA THR A 181 -31.25 4.76 10.94
C THR A 181 -31.46 3.81 12.13
N GLY A 182 -30.97 2.58 12.00
CA GLY A 182 -30.89 1.65 13.13
C GLY A 182 -29.87 2.16 14.14
N SER A 183 -30.32 2.97 15.10
CA SER A 183 -29.62 3.20 16.36
C SER A 183 -30.33 2.41 17.47
N PRO A 184 -29.60 1.64 18.29
CA PRO A 184 -30.18 0.85 19.36
C PRO A 184 -30.66 1.77 20.48
N THR A 185 -31.95 1.68 20.82
CA THR A 185 -32.53 2.35 21.98
C THR A 185 -31.90 1.81 23.27
N PRO A 186 -31.41 2.66 24.18
CA PRO A 186 -31.06 2.23 25.52
C PRO A 186 -32.35 1.98 26.32
N GLY A 187 -32.45 0.79 26.91
CA GLY A 187 -33.57 0.39 27.74
C GLY A 187 -33.72 1.31 28.95
N THR A 188 -34.82 2.05 28.99
CA THR A 188 -35.26 2.77 30.19
C THR A 188 -35.93 1.78 31.12
N SER A 189 -35.17 1.28 32.11
CA SER A 189 -35.78 0.69 33.30
C SER A 189 -36.37 1.82 34.14
N SER A 190 -37.68 1.82 34.32
CA SER A 190 -38.31 2.55 35.42
C SER A 190 -39.57 1.80 35.81
N GLY A 191 -39.49 1.05 36.91
CA GLY A 191 -40.68 0.59 37.61
C GLY A 191 -41.40 1.78 38.25
N PRO A 192 -42.66 1.57 38.65
CA PRO A 192 -42.95 1.90 40.04
C PRO A 192 -43.76 0.83 40.77
N VAL A 193 -43.51 0.89 42.07
CA VAL A 193 -44.08 0.18 43.22
C VAL A 193 -45.59 0.36 43.34
N SER A 194 -46.31 -0.70 43.75
CA SER A 194 -47.47 -0.67 44.68
C SER A 194 -47.73 -2.09 45.18
N ARG A 195 -47.34 -2.39 46.44
CA ARG A 195 -48.24 -2.53 47.61
C ARG A 195 -49.46 -3.42 47.37
N LEU A 196 -49.35 -4.69 47.80
CA LEU A 196 -50.02 -5.27 48.98
C LEU A 196 -49.31 -6.58 49.35
#